data_AF-A0A7K4H5Y9-F1
#
_entry.id   AF-A0A7K4H5Y9-F1
#
_cell.length_a   1.000
_cell.length_b   1.000
_cell.length_c   1.000
_cell.angle_alpha   90.00
_cell.angle_beta   90.00
_cell.angle_gamma   90.00
#
_symmetry.space_group_name_H-M   'P 1'
#
loop_
_entity.id
_entity.type
_entity.pdbx_description
1 polymer ?
#
loop_
_entity_poly.entity_id
_entity_poly.type
_entity_poly.pdbx_seq_one_letter_code
_entity_poly.pdbx_strand_id
1 'polypeptide(L)'
;LFIAFSEYNIILGIVWCVFRIGEALIQIYDKKNYWGLLNLAKQYSETSGVEKDELIDLGVNILKTKDSTFTFAQLLFSIGTLAYSILFVTYGVVPIFIGWFGIVASILYGFGNVLYRIKPKIRILWSIGGLLILLFEAILGGWLLFFS
;
A
#
# COMPACT_ATOMS: atom_id res chain seq x y z
N LEU A 1 -12.85 -3.53 11.10
CA LEU A 1 -13.37 -3.72 9.71
C LEU A 1 -13.82 -5.16 9.50
N PHE A 2 -12.96 -6.18 9.37
CA PHE A 2 -13.44 -7.57 9.17
C PHE A 2 -14.54 -8.01 10.15
N ILE A 3 -14.30 -7.91 11.45
CA ILE A 3 -15.28 -8.30 12.49
C ILE A 3 -16.57 -7.49 12.38
N ALA A 4 -16.47 -6.18 12.07
CA ALA A 4 -17.61 -5.28 12.01
C ALA A 4 -18.48 -5.48 10.74
N PHE A 5 -17.92 -6.05 9.67
CA PHE A 5 -18.59 -6.13 8.37
C PHE A 5 -18.68 -7.56 7.79
N SER A 6 -18.15 -8.58 8.46
CA SER A 6 -18.21 -9.98 8.02
C SER A 6 -19.64 -10.52 7.96
N GLU A 7 -20.54 -9.96 8.76
CA GLU A 7 -21.96 -10.33 8.79
C GLU A 7 -22.69 -9.98 7.48
N TYR A 8 -22.21 -8.96 6.75
CA TYR A 8 -22.82 -8.54 5.48
C TYR A 8 -22.33 -9.37 4.30
N ASN A 9 -21.02 -9.61 4.21
CA ASN A 9 -20.45 -10.48 3.16
C ASN A 9 -19.10 -11.07 3.61
N ILE A 10 -19.13 -12.32 4.04
CA ILE A 10 -17.94 -13.02 4.56
C ILE A 10 -16.83 -13.15 3.51
N ILE A 11 -17.17 -13.32 2.22
CA ILE A 11 -16.18 -13.49 1.15
C ILE A 11 -15.40 -12.18 0.97
N LEU A 12 -16.09 -11.04 0.85
CA LEU A 12 -15.44 -9.73 0.74
C LEU A 12 -14.64 -9.39 2.00
N GLY A 13 -15.14 -9.78 3.17
CA GLY A 13 -14.41 -9.66 4.43
C GLY A 13 -13.09 -10.45 4.40
N ILE A 14 -13.12 -11.71 3.97
CA ILE A 14 -11.93 -12.55 3.89
C ILE A 14 -10.92 -11.96 2.90
N VAL A 15 -11.39 -11.55 1.71
CA VAL A 15 -10.55 -10.87 0.70
C VAL A 15 -9.87 -9.67 1.33
N TRP A 16 -10.63 -8.75 1.94
CA TRP A 16 -10.06 -7.59 2.63
C TRP A 16 -8.98 -7.98 3.65
N CYS A 17 -9.29 -8.95 4.52
CA CYS A 17 -8.42 -9.36 5.61
C CYS A 17 -7.09 -9.91 5.08
N VAL A 18 -7.15 -10.83 4.10
CA VAL A 18 -5.97 -11.44 3.48
C VAL A 18 -5.10 -10.37 2.81
N PHE A 19 -5.70 -9.46 2.05
CA PHE A 19 -4.96 -8.42 1.33
C PHE A 19 -4.31 -7.40 2.29
N ARG A 20 -4.97 -7.05 3.40
CA ARG A 20 -4.40 -6.14 4.42
C ARG A 20 -3.32 -6.79 5.26
N ILE A 21 -3.48 -8.05 5.64
CA ILE A 21 -2.43 -8.79 6.35
C ILE A 21 -1.21 -8.94 5.43
N GLY A 22 -1.42 -9.29 4.16
CA GLY A 22 -0.34 -9.39 3.17
C GLY A 22 0.42 -8.07 3.01
N GLU A 23 -0.29 -6.96 2.85
CA GLU A 23 0.29 -5.61 2.82
C GLU A 23 1.11 -5.31 4.08
N ALA A 24 0.55 -5.53 5.27
CA ALA A 24 1.20 -5.23 6.53
C ALA A 24 2.48 -6.06 6.74
N LEU A 25 2.43 -7.36 6.42
CA LEU A 25 3.60 -8.25 6.51
C LEU A 25 4.72 -7.78 5.59
N ILE A 26 4.38 -7.35 4.38
CA ILE A 26 5.35 -6.84 3.41
C ILE A 26 6.01 -5.54 3.92
N GLN A 27 5.22 -4.61 4.46
CA GLN A 27 5.78 -3.37 5.02
C GLN A 27 6.67 -3.61 6.25
N ILE A 28 6.33 -4.59 7.09
CA ILE A 28 7.18 -5.00 8.22
C ILE A 28 8.49 -5.59 7.71
N TYR A 29 8.43 -6.45 6.69
CA TYR A 29 9.62 -7.01 6.05
C TYR A 29 10.51 -5.92 5.44
N ASP A 30 9.94 -4.96 4.73
CA ASP A 30 10.68 -3.83 4.15
C ASP A 30 11.32 -2.92 5.19
N LYS A 31 10.69 -2.75 6.36
CA LYS A 31 11.34 -2.04 7.47
C LYS A 31 12.63 -2.73 7.89
N LYS A 32 12.70 -4.07 7.92
CA LYS A 32 13.94 -4.81 8.23
C LYS A 32 15.07 -4.48 7.24
N ASN A 33 14.75 -4.35 5.95
CA ASN A 33 15.72 -3.96 4.92
C ASN A 33 16.28 -2.54 5.13
N TYR A 34 15.52 -1.63 5.73
CA TYR A 34 15.99 -0.29 6.09
C TYR A 34 17.11 -0.32 7.14
N TRP A 35 17.02 -1.22 8.12
CA TRP A 35 18.11 -1.44 9.09
C TRP A 35 19.37 -1.99 8.40
N GLY A 36 19.19 -2.85 7.39
CA GLY A 36 20.29 -3.32 6.53
C GLY A 36 20.98 -2.18 5.78
N LEU A 37 20.20 -1.25 5.20
CA LEU A 37 20.73 -0.05 4.54
C LEU A 37 21.50 0.86 5.50
N LEU A 38 21.03 1.02 6.75
CA LEU A 38 21.71 1.84 7.75
C LEU A 38 23.07 1.24 8.14
N ASN A 39 23.13 -0.08 8.30
CA ASN A 39 24.39 -0.79 8.54
C ASN A 39 25.35 -0.69 7.34
N LEU A 40 24.85 -0.83 6.11
CA LEU A 40 25.66 -0.65 4.90
C LEU A 40 26.18 0.78 4.77
N ALA A 41 25.37 1.79 5.09
CA ALA A 41 25.79 3.19 5.07
C ALA A 41 26.91 3.46 6.08
N LYS A 42 26.84 2.83 7.27
CA LYS A 42 27.91 2.90 8.27
C LYS A 42 29.21 2.28 7.74
N GLN A 43 29.14 1.06 7.20
CA GLN A 43 30.31 0.39 6.60
C GLN A 43 30.90 1.20 5.45
N TYR A 44 30.05 1.74 4.57
CA TYR A 44 30.47 2.59 3.45
C TYR A 44 31.26 3.82 3.89
N SER A 45 30.93 4.39 5.06
CA SER A 45 31.65 5.55 5.60
C SER A 45 33.03 5.20 6.18
N GLU A 46 33.24 3.94 6.55
CA GLU A 46 34.47 3.43 7.17
C GLU A 46 35.41 2.76 6.14
N THR A 47 34.89 2.41 4.96
CA THR A 47 35.60 1.68 3.91
C THR A 47 36.15 2.59 2.80
N SER A 48 37.29 2.21 2.21
CA SER A 48 37.92 2.89 1.06
C SER A 48 38.35 1.90 -0.04
N GLY A 49 38.31 2.32 -1.30
CA GLY A 49 38.75 1.49 -2.43
C GLY A 49 37.65 0.57 -2.96
N VAL A 50 38.02 -0.61 -3.47
CA VAL A 50 37.15 -1.53 -4.24
C VAL A 50 35.95 -2.05 -3.44
N GLU A 51 36.12 -2.27 -2.14
CA GLU A 51 35.03 -2.69 -1.24
C GLU A 51 33.89 -1.66 -1.16
N LYS A 52 34.17 -0.39 -1.48
CA LYS A 52 33.18 0.68 -1.48
C LYS A 52 32.19 0.55 -2.65
N ASP A 53 32.64 0.06 -3.79
CA ASP A 53 31.80 -0.17 -4.97
C ASP A 53 30.87 -1.37 -4.73
N GLU A 54 31.35 -2.43 -4.06
CA GLU A 54 30.51 -3.57 -3.66
C GLU A 54 29.39 -3.15 -2.69
N LEU A 55 29.67 -2.25 -1.73
CA LEU A 55 28.67 -1.70 -0.81
C LEU A 55 27.63 -0.84 -1.54
N ILE A 56 28.01 -0.12 -2.59
CA ILE A 56 27.08 0.64 -3.45
C ILE A 56 26.15 -0.34 -4.17
N ASP A 57 26.68 -1.39 -4.79
CA ASP A 57 25.89 -2.37 -5.53
C ASP A 57 24.90 -3.11 -4.63
N LEU A 58 25.33 -3.49 -3.43
CA LEU A 58 24.44 -4.05 -2.39
C LEU A 58 23.34 -3.07 -2.01
N GLY A 59 23.69 -1.80 -1.77
CA GLY A 59 22.72 -0.75 -1.46
C GLY A 59 21.68 -0.56 -2.57
N VAL A 60 22.12 -0.50 -3.83
CA VAL A 60 21.25 -0.38 -5.01
C VAL A 60 20.33 -1.59 -5.13
N ASN A 61 20.82 -2.80 -4.90
CA ASN A 61 19.99 -4.01 -4.94
C ASN A 61 18.92 -4.03 -3.86
N ILE A 62 19.23 -3.59 -2.63
CA ILE A 62 18.23 -3.47 -1.56
C ILE A 62 17.18 -2.42 -1.94
N LEU A 63 17.59 -1.26 -2.48
CA LEU A 63 16.67 -0.21 -2.91
C LEU A 63 15.74 -0.66 -4.04
N LYS A 64 16.26 -1.36 -5.06
CA LYS A 64 15.45 -1.95 -6.15
C LYS A 64 14.44 -2.96 -5.63
N THR A 65 14.87 -3.81 -4.70
CA THR A 65 14.01 -4.82 -4.08
C THR A 65 12.89 -4.14 -3.30
N LYS A 66 13.22 -3.12 -2.50
CA LYS A 66 12.26 -2.32 -1.74
C LYS A 66 11.22 -1.64 -2.63
N ASP A 67 11.63 -1.01 -3.73
CA ASP A 67 10.70 -0.32 -4.64
C ASP A 67 9.69 -1.29 -5.27
N SER A 68 10.14 -2.47 -5.69
CA SER A 68 9.28 -3.53 -6.21
C SER A 68 8.32 -4.08 -5.15
N THR A 69 8.83 -4.34 -3.95
CA THR A 69 8.06 -4.87 -2.81
C THR A 69 7.00 -3.88 -2.35
N PHE A 70 7.36 -2.60 -2.28
CA PHE A 70 6.44 -1.51 -1.96
C PHE A 70 5.33 -1.40 -3.00
N THR A 71 5.65 -1.41 -4.30
CA THR A 71 4.65 -1.40 -5.38
C THR A 71 3.66 -2.57 -5.24
N PHE A 72 4.16 -3.76 -4.88
CA PHE A 72 3.30 -4.92 -4.65
C PHE A 72 2.39 -4.75 -3.43
N ALA A 73 2.89 -4.22 -2.31
CA ALA A 73 2.07 -3.89 -1.15
C ALA A 73 0.95 -2.89 -1.50
N GLN A 74 1.25 -1.88 -2.32
CA GLN A 74 0.25 -0.90 -2.77
C GLN A 74 -0.87 -1.52 -3.62
N LEU A 75 -0.58 -2.55 -4.41
CA LEU A 75 -1.60 -3.31 -5.13
C LEU A 75 -2.47 -4.12 -4.17
N LEU A 76 -1.87 -4.78 -3.18
CA LEU A 76 -2.64 -5.51 -2.16
C LEU A 76 -3.57 -4.56 -1.40
N PHE A 77 -3.04 -3.40 -0.99
CA PHE A 77 -3.82 -2.34 -0.36
C PHE A 77 -5.01 -1.94 -1.24
N SER A 78 -4.79 -1.71 -2.54
CA SER A 78 -5.83 -1.28 -3.49
C SER A 78 -6.95 -2.31 -3.57
N ILE A 79 -6.61 -3.61 -3.67
CA ILE A 79 -7.59 -4.69 -3.76
C ILE A 79 -8.38 -4.82 -2.46
N GLY A 80 -7.71 -4.79 -1.31
CA GLY A 80 -8.40 -4.80 -0.02
C GLY A 80 -9.36 -3.62 0.12
N THR A 81 -8.92 -2.43 -0.33
CA THR A 81 -9.71 -1.19 -0.29
C THR A 81 -10.95 -1.26 -1.18
N LEU A 82 -10.79 -1.80 -2.39
CA LEU A 82 -11.89 -2.06 -3.31
C LEU A 82 -12.92 -3.02 -2.70
N ALA A 83 -12.47 -4.10 -2.06
CA ALA A 83 -13.33 -5.13 -1.50
C ALA A 83 -14.33 -4.57 -0.47
N TYR A 84 -13.87 -3.76 0.50
CA TYR A 84 -14.79 -3.17 1.47
C TYR A 84 -15.58 -2.00 0.91
N SER A 85 -15.04 -1.27 -0.07
CA SER A 85 -15.78 -0.18 -0.73
C SER A 85 -17.00 -0.71 -1.48
N ILE A 86 -16.87 -1.87 -2.13
CA ILE A 86 -18.00 -2.61 -2.73
C ILE A 86 -19.01 -3.02 -1.65
N LEU A 87 -18.54 -3.52 -0.51
CA LEU A 87 -19.41 -3.88 0.62
C LEU A 87 -20.23 -2.67 1.09
N PHE A 88 -19.60 -1.51 1.25
CA PHE A 88 -20.29 -0.29 1.69
C PHE A 88 -21.38 0.16 0.72
N VAL A 89 -21.09 0.13 -0.59
CA VAL A 89 -22.10 0.47 -1.61
C VAL A 89 -23.24 -0.54 -1.64
N THR A 90 -22.94 -1.82 -1.44
CA THR A 90 -23.93 -2.91 -1.55
C THR A 90 -24.89 -2.95 -0.35
N TYR A 91 -24.37 -2.77 0.86
CA TYR A 91 -25.12 -2.97 2.11
C TYR A 91 -25.46 -1.67 2.84
N GLY A 92 -25.00 -0.52 2.33
CA GLY A 92 -25.35 0.80 2.88
C GLY A 92 -24.83 1.06 4.29
N VAL A 93 -23.82 0.30 4.75
CA VAL A 93 -23.32 0.37 6.13
C VAL A 93 -22.58 1.67 6.44
N VAL A 94 -22.13 2.37 5.40
CA VAL A 94 -21.49 3.69 5.43
C VAL A 94 -22.20 4.53 4.36
N PRO A 95 -22.28 5.88 4.48
CA PRO A 95 -22.85 6.71 3.43
C PRO A 95 -22.34 6.33 2.04
N ILE A 96 -23.27 6.10 1.11
CA ILE A 96 -23.00 5.54 -0.22
C ILE A 96 -21.89 6.28 -0.99
N PHE A 97 -21.80 7.60 -0.83
CA PHE A 97 -20.77 8.41 -1.47
C PHE A 97 -19.34 8.04 -1.02
N ILE A 98 -19.16 7.60 0.24
CA ILE A 98 -17.87 7.15 0.78
C ILE A 98 -17.47 5.83 0.09
N GLY A 99 -18.41 4.90 -0.07
CA GLY A 99 -18.18 3.65 -0.79
C GLY A 99 -17.75 3.87 -2.25
N TRP A 100 -18.48 4.72 -3.00
CA TRP A 100 -18.11 5.06 -4.37
C TRP A 100 -16.76 5.78 -4.48
N PHE A 101 -16.47 6.68 -3.54
CA PHE A 101 -15.19 7.36 -3.49
C PHE A 101 -14.03 6.35 -3.30
N GLY A 102 -14.21 5.38 -2.40
CA GLY A 102 -13.25 4.29 -2.20
C GLY A 102 -13.03 3.42 -3.43
N ILE A 103 -14.08 3.09 -4.19
CA ILE A 103 -13.98 2.35 -5.46
C ILE A 103 -13.13 3.16 -6.47
N VAL A 104 -13.44 4.43 -6.67
CA VAL A 104 -12.70 5.27 -7.63
C VAL A 104 -11.23 5.43 -7.20
N ALA A 105 -10.98 5.70 -5.92
CA ALA A 105 -9.64 5.87 -5.39
C ALA A 105 -8.79 4.58 -5.52
N SER A 106 -9.37 3.42 -5.17
CA SER A 106 -8.68 2.12 -5.27
C SER A 106 -8.37 1.72 -6.70
N ILE A 107 -9.27 1.97 -7.66
CA ILE A 107 -9.02 1.75 -9.09
C ILE A 107 -7.89 2.67 -9.57
N LEU A 108 -7.98 3.98 -9.32
CA LEU A 108 -6.97 4.94 -9.78
C LEU A 108 -5.59 4.65 -9.21
N TYR A 109 -5.50 4.30 -7.93
CA TYR A 109 -4.23 3.95 -7.31
C TYR A 109 -3.71 2.59 -7.79
N GLY A 110 -4.55 1.56 -7.87
CA GLY A 110 -4.16 0.25 -8.35
C GLY A 110 -3.64 0.30 -9.79
N PHE A 111 -4.38 0.93 -10.70
CA PHE A 111 -3.94 1.16 -12.07
C PHE A 111 -2.72 2.08 -12.13
N GLY A 112 -2.68 3.13 -11.32
CA GLY A 112 -1.52 4.03 -11.21
C GLY A 112 -0.24 3.29 -10.83
N ASN A 113 -0.31 2.33 -9.91
CA ASN A 113 0.81 1.47 -9.52
C ASN A 113 1.29 0.57 -10.67
N VAL A 114 0.35 -0.09 -11.36
CA VAL A 114 0.71 -0.93 -12.53
C VAL A 114 1.36 -0.09 -13.63
N LEU A 115 0.79 1.08 -13.94
CA LEU A 115 1.34 1.98 -14.96
C LEU A 115 2.69 2.57 -14.57
N TYR A 116 2.88 2.96 -13.30
CA TYR A 116 4.16 3.43 -12.80
C TYR A 116 5.26 2.37 -12.97
N ARG A 117 4.93 1.10 -12.70
CA ARG A 117 5.85 -0.03 -12.88
C ARG A 117 6.29 -0.24 -14.33
N ILE A 118 5.39 -0.04 -15.30
CA ILE A 118 5.69 -0.22 -16.73
C ILE A 118 6.33 1.05 -17.32
N LYS A 119 5.86 2.23 -16.90
CA LYS A 119 6.26 3.54 -17.40
C LYS A 119 6.42 4.52 -16.23
N PRO A 120 7.62 4.58 -15.61
CA PRO A 120 7.86 5.42 -14.43
C PRO A 120 7.72 6.93 -14.70
N LYS A 121 7.74 7.36 -15.97
CA LYS A 121 7.48 8.75 -16.37
C LYS A 121 6.06 9.22 -16.04
N ILE A 122 5.10 8.31 -15.84
CA ILE A 122 3.69 8.63 -15.54
C ILE A 122 3.45 8.55 -14.03
N ARG A 123 4.22 9.30 -13.24
CA ARG A 123 4.11 9.33 -11.77
C ARG A 123 2.84 10.04 -11.27
N ILE A 124 2.24 10.89 -12.11
CA ILE A 124 1.09 11.73 -11.75
C ILE A 124 -0.12 10.89 -11.34
N LEU A 125 -0.45 9.84 -12.10
CA LEU A 125 -1.63 9.01 -11.81
C LEU A 125 -1.48 8.26 -10.48
N TRP A 126 -0.30 7.71 -10.23
CA TRP A 126 0.05 7.08 -8.96
C TRP A 126 -0.05 8.06 -7.79
N SER A 127 0.48 9.27 -7.95
CA SER A 127 0.46 10.30 -6.91
C SER A 127 -0.96 10.77 -6.59
N ILE A 128 -1.79 10.99 -7.61
CA ILE A 128 -3.19 11.39 -7.43
C ILE A 128 -3.98 10.26 -6.77
N GLY A 129 -3.83 9.02 -7.26
CA GLY A 129 -4.49 7.86 -6.68
C GLY A 129 -4.14 7.66 -5.21
N GLY A 130 -2.85 7.83 -4.85
CA GLY A 130 -2.39 7.71 -3.47
C GLY A 130 -2.99 8.79 -2.56
N LEU A 131 -3.07 10.03 -3.03
CA LEU A 131 -3.72 11.13 -2.30
C LEU A 131 -5.22 10.88 -2.11
N LEU A 132 -5.91 10.40 -3.14
CA LEU A 132 -7.34 10.07 -3.05
C LEU A 132 -7.61 8.96 -2.04
N ILE A 133 -6.75 7.93 -2.01
CA ILE A 133 -6.84 6.87 -1.02
C ILE A 133 -6.61 7.39 0.39
N LEU A 134 -5.62 8.27 0.60
CA LEU A 134 -5.36 8.83 1.91
C LEU A 134 -6.57 9.65 2.40
N LEU A 135 -7.15 10.46 1.53
CA LEU A 135 -8.38 11.20 1.82
C LEU A 135 -9.54 10.26 2.14
N PHE A 136 -9.68 9.17 1.39
CA PHE A 136 -10.72 8.18 1.61
C PHE A 136 -10.60 7.52 2.98
N GLU A 137 -9.39 7.06 3.33
CA GLU A 137 -9.11 6.45 4.62
C GLU A 137 -9.33 7.43 5.77
N ALA A 138 -8.98 8.71 5.60
CA ALA A 138 -9.23 9.73 6.60
C ALA A 138 -10.74 9.99 6.80
N ILE A 139 -11.51 10.09 5.71
CA ILE A 139 -12.97 10.29 5.76
C ILE A 139 -13.63 9.06 6.39
N LEU A 140 -13.25 7.86 5.98
CA LEU A 140 -13.79 6.61 6.51
C LEU A 140 -13.42 6.42 7.98
N GLY A 141 -12.15 6.62 8.33
CA GLY A 141 -11.67 6.52 9.71
C GLY A 141 -12.35 7.54 10.61
N GLY A 142 -12.51 8.78 10.15
CA GLY A 142 -13.30 9.80 10.84
C GLY A 142 -14.75 9.36 11.05
N TRP A 143 -15.41 8.87 10.00
CA TRP A 143 -16.79 8.39 10.11
C TRP A 143 -16.92 7.24 11.12
N LEU A 144 -16.03 6.26 11.05
CA LEU A 144 -16.02 5.12 11.98
C LEU A 144 -15.73 5.53 13.43
N LEU A 145 -14.95 6.58 13.67
CA LEU A 145 -14.67 7.03 15.04
C LEU A 145 -15.85 7.76 15.69
N PHE A 146 -16.70 8.43 14.91
CA PHE A 146 -17.78 9.27 15.44
C PHE A 146 -19.18 8.66 15.32
N PHE A 147 -19.38 7.70 14.42
CA PHE A 147 -20.71 7.17 14.06
C PHE A 147 -20.83 5.64 14.08
N SER A 148 -19.76 4.91 14.43
CA SER A 148 -19.78 3.44 14.57
C SER A 148 -19.98 2.98 16.00
#